data_AF-A0A6B1AV16-F1
#
_entry.id   AF-A0A6B1AV16-F1
#
_cell.length_a   1.000
_cell.length_b   1.000
_cell.length_c   1.000
_cell.angle_alpha   90.00
_cell.angle_beta   90.00
_cell.angle_gamma   90.00
#
_symmetry.space_group_name_H-M   'P 1'
#
loop_
_entity.id
_entity.type
_entity.pdbx_description
1 polymer ?
#
loop_
_entity_poly.entity_id
_entity_poly.type
_entity_poly.pdbx_seq_one_letter_code
_entity_poly.pdbx_strand_id
1 'polypeptide(L)'
;MRRWTIRVLPVFAALLVLSPLVRDPTSDTYPLSTYPMFATDRGNVHTIATAVERTDDGFERLSPKLIAGTDEAVLASVTVTRAVRLGEADILCEEILERIGAGRRIEVRTETLDVVELSVEGSSDSTVSVHARCGGGS
;
A
#
# COMPACT_ATOMS: atom_id res chain seq x y z
N MET A 1 -31.70 -48.25 4.16
CA MET A 1 -30.95 -47.11 3.57
C MET A 1 -31.54 -45.74 3.95
N ARG A 2 -32.84 -45.46 3.74
CA ARG A 2 -33.48 -44.14 4.00
C ARG A 2 -33.40 -43.60 5.45
N ARG A 3 -33.23 -44.47 6.46
CA ARG A 3 -33.11 -44.08 7.87
C ARG A 3 -31.71 -43.61 8.28
N TRP A 4 -30.69 -44.01 7.52
CA TRP A 4 -29.29 -43.67 7.79
C TRP A 4 -28.99 -42.24 7.31
N THR A 5 -29.51 -41.87 6.14
CA THR A 5 -29.45 -40.50 5.61
C THR A 5 -30.16 -39.45 6.49
N ILE A 6 -31.26 -39.81 7.15
CA ILE A 6 -32.00 -38.89 8.05
C ILE A 6 -31.20 -38.53 9.31
N ARG A 7 -30.26 -39.38 9.75
CA ARG A 7 -29.42 -39.11 10.94
C ARG A 7 -28.10 -38.43 10.61
N VAL A 8 -27.53 -38.68 9.43
CA VAL A 8 -26.23 -38.12 9.04
C VAL A 8 -26.36 -36.65 8.64
N LEU A 9 -27.43 -36.27 7.95
CA LEU A 9 -27.65 -34.89 7.49
C LEU A 9 -27.69 -33.85 8.63
N PRO A 10 -28.46 -34.03 9.73
CA PRO A 10 -28.50 -33.05 10.82
C PRO A 10 -27.17 -32.96 11.58
N VAL A 11 -26.47 -34.09 11.75
CA VAL A 11 -25.13 -34.10 12.39
C VAL A 11 -24.14 -33.32 11.54
N PHE A 12 -24.15 -33.53 10.22
CA PHE A 12 -23.29 -32.80 9.30
C PHE A 12 -23.61 -31.29 9.28
N ALA A 13 -24.90 -30.92 9.25
CA ALA A 13 -25.33 -29.53 9.33
C ALA A 13 -24.90 -28.88 10.66
N ALA A 14 -25.06 -29.58 11.78
CA ALA A 14 -24.62 -29.10 13.09
C ALA A 14 -23.10 -28.89 13.15
N LEU A 15 -22.31 -29.81 12.57
CA LEU A 15 -20.86 -29.66 12.48
C LEU A 15 -20.44 -28.45 11.65
N LEU A 16 -21.13 -28.15 10.54
CA LEU A 16 -20.85 -26.95 9.75
C LEU A 16 -21.14 -25.66 10.52
N VAL A 17 -22.28 -25.60 11.22
CA VAL A 17 -22.68 -24.44 12.04
C VAL A 17 -21.73 -24.22 13.22
N LEU A 18 -21.26 -25.31 13.84
CA LEU A 18 -20.35 -25.25 14.99
C LEU A 18 -18.87 -25.17 14.61
N SER A 19 -18.51 -25.35 13.33
CA SER A 19 -17.13 -25.27 12.87
C SER A 19 -16.37 -23.98 13.21
N PRO A 20 -17.01 -22.80 13.36
CA PRO A 20 -16.31 -21.59 13.80
C PRO A 20 -15.77 -21.66 15.23
N LEU A 21 -16.35 -22.47 16.13
CA LEU A 21 -15.94 -22.53 17.54
C LEU A 21 -14.53 -23.12 17.75
N VAL A 22 -14.00 -23.82 16.74
CA VAL A 22 -12.67 -24.44 16.76
C VAL A 22 -11.69 -23.76 15.79
N ARG A 23 -12.09 -22.66 15.15
CA ARG A 23 -11.22 -21.86 14.25
C ARG A 23 -10.62 -20.68 15.00
N ASP A 24 -9.49 -20.21 14.49
CA ASP A 24 -8.78 -19.05 15.06
C ASP A 24 -9.64 -17.77 14.90
N PRO A 25 -9.93 -17.03 15.99
CA PRO A 25 -10.75 -15.82 15.94
C PRO A 25 -10.17 -14.69 15.09
N THR A 26 -8.88 -14.73 14.72
CA THR A 26 -8.29 -13.75 13.80
C THR A 26 -8.63 -14.03 12.33
N SER A 27 -9.29 -15.15 12.03
CA SER A 27 -9.83 -15.48 10.71
C SER A 27 -11.28 -14.98 10.59
N ASP A 28 -11.45 -13.68 10.37
CA ASP A 28 -12.76 -13.06 10.13
C ASP A 28 -13.47 -13.81 8.99
N THR A 29 -14.67 -14.36 9.23
CA THR A 29 -15.51 -14.95 8.17
C THR A 29 -16.99 -14.74 8.46
N TYR A 30 -17.69 -14.02 7.57
CA TYR A 30 -19.15 -14.10 7.45
C TYR A 30 -19.58 -14.12 5.97
N PRO A 31 -20.38 -15.09 5.48
CA PRO A 31 -20.43 -16.51 5.87
C PRO A 31 -19.39 -17.37 5.12
N LEU A 32 -18.65 -16.82 4.15
CA LEU A 32 -17.57 -17.47 3.39
C LEU A 32 -16.44 -16.51 2.96
N SER A 33 -16.49 -15.23 3.36
CA SER A 33 -15.43 -14.28 3.00
C SER A 33 -14.20 -14.52 3.86
N THR A 34 -13.12 -15.02 3.26
CA THR A 34 -11.80 -15.17 3.90
C THR A 34 -10.97 -13.88 3.82
N TYR A 35 -11.61 -12.72 3.67
CA TYR A 35 -10.93 -11.43 3.62
C TYR A 35 -10.95 -10.77 5.02
N PRO A 36 -9.85 -10.81 5.79
CA PRO A 36 -9.80 -10.19 7.11
C PRO A 36 -9.78 -8.66 6.95
N MET A 37 -10.94 -8.04 7.03
CA MET A 37 -11.05 -6.58 6.92
C MET A 37 -10.61 -5.89 8.22
N PHE A 38 -10.91 -6.51 9.38
CA PHE A 38 -10.67 -5.95 10.73
C PHE A 38 -10.05 -6.93 11.74
N ALA A 39 -10.05 -8.23 11.49
CA ALA A 39 -9.47 -9.21 12.42
C ALA A 39 -7.93 -9.24 12.47
N THR A 40 -7.24 -8.49 11.61
CA THR A 40 -5.77 -8.45 11.55
C THR A 40 -5.26 -7.04 11.78
N ASP A 41 -4.43 -6.88 12.80
CA ASP A 41 -3.64 -5.68 13.01
C ASP A 41 -2.63 -5.53 11.87
N ARG A 42 -2.68 -4.40 11.16
CA ARG A 42 -1.76 -4.08 10.07
C ARG A 42 -0.48 -3.39 10.56
N GLY A 43 -0.39 -3.12 11.86
CA GLY A 43 0.66 -2.34 12.47
C GLY A 43 0.53 -0.85 12.16
N ASN A 44 1.34 -0.05 12.86
CA ASN A 44 1.36 1.41 12.68
C ASN A 44 2.43 1.84 11.68
N VAL A 45 3.38 0.98 11.33
CA VAL A 45 4.47 1.31 10.43
C VAL A 45 4.09 0.97 9.00
N HIS A 46 4.08 1.98 8.14
CA HIS A 46 3.81 1.83 6.71
C HIS A 46 4.97 2.33 5.86
N THR A 47 5.31 1.52 4.86
CA THR A 47 6.33 1.83 3.86
C THR A 47 5.68 2.16 2.53
N ILE A 48 5.97 3.34 1.99
CA ILE A 48 5.33 3.88 0.78
C ILE A 48 6.41 4.34 -0.19
N ALA A 49 6.38 3.83 -1.43
CA ALA A 49 7.19 4.36 -2.52
C ALA A 49 6.48 5.56 -3.17
N THR A 50 7.19 6.67 -3.35
CA THR A 50 6.65 7.92 -3.89
C THR A 50 7.73 8.73 -4.62
N ALA A 51 7.30 9.80 -5.29
CA ALA A 51 8.19 10.79 -5.90
C ALA A 51 7.86 12.19 -5.38
N VAL A 52 8.89 12.97 -5.10
CA VAL A 52 8.79 14.32 -4.56
C VAL A 52 9.65 15.29 -5.35
N GLU A 53 9.24 16.56 -5.35
CA GLU A 53 10.11 17.65 -5.76
C GLU A 53 10.93 18.12 -4.56
N ARG A 54 12.22 18.38 -4.77
CA ARG A 54 13.10 19.02 -3.80
C ARG A 54 13.19 20.52 -4.07
N THR A 55 12.55 21.29 -3.20
CA THR A 55 12.61 22.75 -3.16
C THR A 55 13.71 23.22 -2.21
N ASP A 56 13.98 24.52 -2.15
CA ASP A 56 14.96 25.06 -1.18
C ASP A 56 14.40 25.05 0.25
N ASP A 57 13.07 25.08 0.39
CA ASP A 57 12.35 25.01 1.67
C ASP A 57 12.07 23.57 2.14
N GLY A 58 12.42 22.56 1.34
CA GLY A 58 12.26 21.15 1.70
C GLY A 58 11.79 20.26 0.55
N PHE A 59 10.74 19.50 0.78
CA PHE A 59 10.20 18.55 -0.19
C PHE A 59 8.71 18.81 -0.42
N GLU A 60 8.29 18.82 -1.69
CA GLU A 60 6.90 18.96 -2.10
C GLU A 60 6.41 17.66 -2.73
N ARG A 61 5.23 17.18 -2.33
CA ARG A 61 4.65 15.97 -2.88
C ARG A 61 4.06 16.23 -4.26
N LEU A 62 4.41 15.37 -5.21
CA LEU A 62 3.91 15.46 -6.57
C LEU A 62 2.49 14.88 -6.67
N SER A 63 1.68 15.45 -7.57
CA SER A 63 0.35 14.92 -7.86
C SER A 63 0.43 13.63 -8.71
N PRO A 64 -0.59 12.76 -8.67
CA PRO A 64 -0.65 11.55 -9.52
C PRO A 64 -0.43 11.84 -11.00
N LYS A 65 -0.92 13.00 -11.46
CA LYS A 65 -0.79 13.45 -12.84
C LYS A 65 0.66 13.71 -13.24
N LEU A 66 1.46 14.25 -12.33
CA LEU A 66 2.89 14.47 -12.57
C LEU A 66 3.68 13.17 -12.44
N ILE A 67 3.32 12.31 -11.50
CA ILE A 67 4.02 11.04 -11.24
C ILE A 67 3.83 10.04 -12.38
N ALA A 68 2.60 9.82 -12.82
CA ALA A 68 2.25 8.73 -13.73
C ALA A 68 1.31 9.15 -14.88
N GLY A 69 1.06 10.44 -15.07
CA GLY A 69 0.18 10.93 -16.15
C GLY A 69 -1.30 10.55 -15.97
N THR A 70 -1.72 10.25 -14.75
CA THR A 70 -3.08 9.79 -14.41
C THR A 70 -3.67 10.62 -13.27
N ASP A 71 -4.99 10.71 -13.19
CA ASP A 71 -5.68 11.31 -12.04
C ASP A 71 -5.93 10.29 -10.90
N GLU A 72 -5.52 9.04 -11.09
CA GLU A 72 -5.73 7.94 -10.15
C GLU A 72 -4.55 7.78 -9.20
N ALA A 73 -4.73 8.15 -7.93
CA ALA A 73 -3.68 8.06 -6.90
C ALA A 73 -3.12 6.63 -6.71
N VAL A 74 -3.99 5.62 -6.80
CA VAL A 74 -3.58 4.20 -6.67
C VAL A 74 -2.71 3.77 -7.84
N LEU A 75 -3.05 4.19 -9.06
CA LEU A 75 -2.24 3.85 -10.22
C LEU A 75 -0.87 4.52 -10.14
N ALA A 76 -0.80 5.79 -9.73
CA ALA A 76 0.47 6.49 -9.52
C ALA A 76 1.35 5.80 -8.46
N SER A 77 0.78 5.37 -7.32
CA SER A 77 1.56 4.67 -6.28
C SER A 77 2.07 3.30 -6.75
N VAL A 78 1.25 2.56 -7.51
CA VAL A 78 1.65 1.29 -8.12
C VAL A 78 2.76 1.49 -9.15
N THR A 79 2.70 2.55 -9.95
CA THR A 79 3.75 2.90 -10.93
C THR A 79 5.09 3.12 -10.23
N VAL A 80 5.14 3.95 -9.18
CA VAL A 80 6.38 4.20 -8.43
C VAL A 80 6.88 2.91 -7.78
N THR A 81 6.00 2.18 -7.11
CA THR A 81 6.35 0.92 -6.43
C THR A 81 6.93 -0.10 -7.42
N ARG A 82 6.34 -0.20 -8.61
CA ARG A 82 6.83 -1.07 -9.68
C ARG A 82 8.21 -0.64 -10.16
N ALA A 83 8.40 0.65 -10.44
CA ALA A 83 9.68 1.18 -10.92
C ALA A 83 10.81 0.91 -9.91
N VAL A 84 10.57 1.20 -8.62
CA VAL A 84 11.52 0.88 -7.54
C VAL A 84 11.84 -0.62 -7.49
N ARG A 85 10.80 -1.48 -7.52
CA ARG A 85 10.98 -2.94 -7.46
C ARG A 85 11.75 -3.49 -8.66
N LEU A 86 11.58 -2.91 -9.84
CA LEU A 86 12.26 -3.33 -11.07
C LEU A 86 13.65 -2.68 -11.25
N GLY A 87 14.05 -1.75 -10.37
CA GLY A 87 15.29 -0.99 -10.53
C GLY A 87 15.22 0.07 -11.63
N GLU A 88 14.01 0.50 -12.00
CA GLU A 88 13.71 1.46 -13.07
C GLU A 88 13.42 2.86 -12.51
N ALA A 89 13.81 3.14 -11.27
CA ALA A 89 13.52 4.41 -10.59
C ALA A 89 14.12 5.62 -11.32
N ASP A 90 15.29 5.47 -11.95
CA ASP A 90 15.93 6.52 -12.74
C ASP A 90 15.11 6.88 -13.99
N ILE A 91 14.59 5.87 -14.69
CA ILE A 91 13.74 6.04 -15.88
C ILE A 91 12.47 6.80 -15.48
N LEU A 92 11.80 6.36 -14.41
CA LEU A 92 10.62 7.04 -13.90
C LEU A 92 10.92 8.47 -13.48
N CYS A 93 12.08 8.72 -12.86
CA CYS A 93 12.48 10.07 -12.47
C CYS A 93 12.56 10.99 -13.70
N GLU A 94 13.25 10.55 -14.75
CA GLU A 94 13.38 11.34 -15.98
C GLU A 94 12.03 11.59 -16.67
N GLU A 95 11.14 10.60 -16.70
CA GLU A 95 9.78 10.81 -17.23
C GLU A 95 9.00 11.86 -16.43
N ILE A 96 9.14 11.85 -15.10
CA ILE A 96 8.50 12.86 -14.23
C ILE A 96 9.10 14.23 -14.51
N LEU A 97 10.43 14.33 -14.64
CA LEU A 97 11.13 15.57 -14.96
C LEU A 97 10.69 16.13 -16.32
N GLU A 98 10.51 15.27 -17.33
CA GLU A 98 9.99 15.66 -18.64
C GLU A 98 8.57 16.24 -18.55
N ARG A 99 7.70 15.67 -17.71
CA ARG A 99 6.32 16.17 -17.51
C ARG A 99 6.27 17.49 -16.76
N ILE A 100 7.12 17.69 -15.75
CA ILE A 100 7.10 18.92 -14.92
C ILE A 100 7.87 20.05 -15.61
N GLY A 101 8.93 19.72 -16.33
CA GLY A 101 9.83 20.65 -17.00
C GLY A 101 11.21 20.76 -16.34
N ALA A 102 12.19 21.21 -17.13
CA ALA A 102 13.58 21.38 -16.71
C ALA A 102 13.74 22.39 -15.56
N GLY A 103 14.84 22.27 -14.81
CA GLY A 103 15.16 23.16 -13.67
C GLY A 103 14.56 22.73 -12.33
N ARG A 104 13.70 21.71 -12.32
CA ARG A 104 13.24 21.05 -11.09
C ARG A 104 14.23 20.00 -10.62
N ARG A 105 14.16 19.64 -9.34
CA ARG A 105 14.93 18.55 -8.72
C ARG A 105 13.94 17.51 -8.22
N ILE A 106 13.96 16.31 -8.78
CA ILE A 106 13.01 15.25 -8.44
C ILE A 106 13.75 14.13 -7.71
N GLU A 107 13.08 13.53 -6.72
CA GLU A 107 13.57 12.40 -5.96
C GLU A 107 12.52 11.29 -5.93
N VAL A 108 12.88 10.09 -6.38
CA VAL A 108 12.08 8.88 -6.21
C VAL A 108 12.59 8.16 -4.97
N ARG A 109 11.71 7.93 -4.00
CA ARG A 109 12.07 7.44 -2.67
C ARG A 109 11.04 6.51 -2.07
N THR A 110 11.46 5.78 -1.05
CA THR A 110 10.59 5.03 -0.17
C THR A 110 10.64 5.65 1.22
N GLU A 111 9.47 6.01 1.75
CA GLU A 111 9.27 6.56 3.08
C GLU A 111 8.68 5.46 3.97
N THR A 112 9.31 5.20 5.11
CA THR A 112 8.73 4.38 6.18
C THR A 112 8.33 5.29 7.32
N LEU A 113 7.05 5.30 7.66
CA LEU A 113 6.44 6.21 8.63
C LEU A 113 5.54 5.45 9.61
N ASP A 114 5.44 5.94 10.85
CA ASP A 114 4.39 5.55 11.76
C ASP A 114 3.13 6.38 11.46
N VAL A 115 2.09 5.73 10.93
CA VAL A 115 0.84 6.41 10.52
C VAL A 115 0.03 6.90 11.70
N VAL A 116 0.18 6.29 12.88
CA VAL A 116 -0.53 6.72 14.08
C VAL A 116 0.11 7.99 14.62
N GLU A 117 1.44 8.00 14.76
CA GLU A 117 2.21 9.18 15.14
C GLU A 117 1.95 10.34 14.17
N LEU A 118 2.07 10.09 12.86
CA LEU A 118 1.80 11.10 11.84
C LEU A 118 0.38 11.68 11.95
N SER A 119 -0.62 10.84 12.25
CA SER A 119 -2.02 11.28 12.33
C SER A 119 -2.32 12.06 13.61
N VAL A 120 -1.66 11.71 14.73
CA VAL A 120 -1.90 12.33 16.04
C VAL A 120 -1.10 13.61 16.21
N GLU A 121 0.17 13.60 15.79
CA GLU A 121 1.13 14.68 16.04
C GLU A 121 1.36 15.56 14.81
N GLY A 122 0.93 15.12 13.62
CA GLY A 122 1.13 15.84 12.36
C GLY A 122 2.52 15.65 11.74
N SER A 123 3.41 14.93 12.42
CA SER A 123 4.73 14.53 11.95
C SER A 123 5.07 13.14 12.49
N SER A 124 5.92 12.40 11.80
CA SER A 124 6.47 11.13 12.29
C SER A 124 7.95 11.06 11.94
N ASP A 125 8.75 10.39 12.77
CA ASP A 125 10.13 10.09 12.43
C ASP A 125 10.18 9.10 11.26
N SER A 126 10.33 9.65 10.05
CA SER A 126 10.31 8.85 8.82
C SER A 126 11.71 8.42 8.42
N THR A 127 11.86 7.13 8.11
CA THR A 127 13.08 6.63 7.46
C THR A 127 12.91 6.73 5.94
N VAL A 128 13.85 7.41 5.28
CA VAL A 128 13.81 7.63 3.83
C VAL A 128 14.92 6.85 3.14
N SER A 129 14.56 6.04 2.15
CA SER A 129 15.49 5.40 1.22
C SER A 129 15.30 6.01 -0.16
N VAL A 130 16.35 6.61 -0.72
CA VAL A 130 16.30 7.24 -2.04
C VAL A 130 16.75 6.26 -3.10
N HIS A 131 15.96 6.13 -4.17
CA HIS A 131 16.22 5.20 -5.27
C HIS A 131 16.73 5.88 -6.53
N ALA A 132 16.28 7.12 -6.79
CA ALA A 132 16.74 7.91 -7.93
C ALA A 132 16.64 9.41 -7.64
N ARG A 133 17.50 10.20 -8.30
CA ARG A 133 17.45 11.66 -8.33
C ARG A 133 17.73 12.14 -9.74
N CYS A 134 16.94 13.09 -10.21
CA CYS A 134 17.09 13.68 -11.53
C CYS A 134 16.78 15.18 -11.49
N GLY A 135 17.24 15.89 -12.51
CA GLY A 135 17.13 17.34 -12.59
C GLY A 135 18.09 18.07 -11.64
N GLY A 136 17.97 19.40 -11.61
CA GLY A 136 18.98 20.26 -10.99
C GLY A 136 20.27 20.31 -11.81
N GLY A 137 20.17 20.79 -13.04
CA GLY A 137 21.35 21.16 -13.80
C GLY A 137 21.92 22.49 -13.29
N SER A 138 23.23 22.52 -13.08
CA SER A 138 24.04 23.42 -13.89
C SER A 138 24.33 22.74 -15.21
#